data_AF-A0A8D8TLJ9-F1
#
_entry.id   AF-A0A8D8TLJ9-F1
#
_cell.length_a   1.000
_cell.length_b   1.000
_cell.length_c   1.000
_cell.angle_alpha   90.00
_cell.angle_beta   90.00
_cell.angle_gamma   90.00
#
_symmetry.space_group_name_H-M   'P 1'
#
loop_
_entity.id
_entity.type
_entity.pdbx_description
1 polymer ?
#
loop_
_entity_poly.entity_id
_entity_poly.type
_entity_poly.pdbx_seq_one_letter_code
_entity_poly.pdbx_strand_id
1 'polypeptide(L)'
;MVKKRKTRNTTEDIEKRREQRKLLMRKARERQRSNPKLHEEVKARVREYRRKKKAEGRIKGIAELSPREQEAQREDWRLCSARWRARNKKSAQFDEFGESNNICDQQQ
;
A
#
# COMPACT_ATOMS: atom_id res chain seq x y z
N MET A 1 -33.43 32.72 0.22
CA MET A 1 -33.25 31.42 0.93
C MET A 1 -31.77 31.11 1.08
N VAL A 2 -31.21 31.22 2.29
CA VAL A 2 -29.80 30.87 2.55
C VAL A 2 -29.72 29.35 2.78
N LYS A 3 -29.13 28.61 1.85
CA LYS A 3 -28.87 27.16 2.03
C LYS A 3 -27.84 26.99 3.15
N LYS A 4 -28.29 26.60 4.36
CA LYS A 4 -27.39 26.23 5.46
C LYS A 4 -26.45 25.10 5.01
N ARG A 5 -25.13 25.33 5.00
CA ARG A 5 -24.13 24.29 4.78
C ARG A 5 -24.21 23.29 5.94
N LYS A 6 -24.59 22.03 5.67
CA LYS A 6 -24.52 20.95 6.66
C LYS A 6 -23.06 20.73 7.05
N THR A 7 -22.69 21.04 8.28
CA THR A 7 -21.38 20.75 8.86
C THR A 7 -21.27 19.25 9.13
N ARG A 8 -20.73 18.49 8.17
CA ARG A 8 -20.47 17.05 8.28
C ARG A 8 -19.19 16.78 9.09
N ASN A 9 -19.27 16.87 10.42
CA ASN A 9 -18.13 16.64 11.31
C ASN A 9 -18.45 15.66 12.46
N THR A 10 -19.17 14.56 12.19
CA THR A 10 -19.23 13.43 13.14
C THR A 10 -18.12 12.42 12.82
N THR A 11 -17.57 11.80 13.87
CA THR A 11 -16.54 10.74 13.77
C THR A 11 -17.01 9.58 12.88
N GLU A 12 -18.28 9.19 13.02
CA GLU A 12 -18.92 8.15 12.20
C GLU A 12 -18.96 8.49 10.70
N ASP A 13 -19.20 9.75 10.34
CA ASP A 13 -19.22 10.20 8.93
C ASP A 13 -17.81 10.14 8.30
N ILE A 14 -16.77 10.36 9.12
CA ILE A 14 -15.38 10.27 8.68
C ILE A 14 -15.01 8.79 8.47
N GLU A 15 -15.41 7.90 9.37
CA GLU A 15 -15.16 6.46 9.28
C GLU A 15 -15.87 5.84 8.07
N LYS A 16 -17.17 6.10 7.89
CA LYS A 16 -17.92 5.65 6.71
C LYS A 16 -17.26 6.10 5.40
N ARG A 17 -16.73 7.33 5.36
CA ARG A 17 -16.01 7.84 4.18
C ARG A 17 -14.68 7.12 3.96
N ARG A 18 -13.94 6.80 5.03
CA ARG A 18 -12.69 6.03 4.95
C ARG A 18 -12.98 4.62 4.39
N GLU A 19 -14.02 3.97 4.86
CA GLU A 19 -14.43 2.64 4.40
C GLU A 19 -14.88 2.65 2.94
N GLN A 20 -15.73 3.60 2.56
CA GLN A 20 -16.14 3.78 1.16
C GLN A 20 -14.93 3.99 0.25
N ARG A 21 -13.96 4.81 0.68
CA ARG A 21 -12.71 5.01 -0.08
C ARG A 21 -11.89 3.73 -0.18
N LYS A 22 -11.78 2.93 0.89
CA LYS A 22 -11.11 1.62 0.85
C LYS A 22 -11.79 0.69 -0.17
N LEU A 23 -13.13 0.62 -0.14
CA LEU A 23 -13.90 -0.22 -1.06
C LEU A 23 -13.73 0.19 -2.52
N LEU A 24 -13.80 1.50 -2.81
CA LEU A 24 -13.57 2.02 -4.16
C LEU A 24 -12.15 1.70 -4.66
N MET A 25 -11.13 1.84 -3.81
CA MET A 25 -9.76 1.49 -4.16
C MET A 25 -9.60 -0.01 -4.42
N ARG A 26 -10.26 -0.87 -3.64
CA ARG A 26 -10.27 -2.31 -3.88
C ARG A 26 -10.89 -2.65 -5.24
N LYS A 27 -12.07 -2.10 -5.53
CA LYS A 27 -12.75 -2.27 -6.84
C LYS A 27 -11.88 -1.77 -8.01
N ALA A 28 -11.19 -0.65 -7.84
CA ALA A 28 -10.29 -0.12 -8.86
C ALA A 28 -9.10 -1.07 -9.14
N ARG A 29 -8.50 -1.64 -8.08
CA ARG A 29 -7.42 -2.63 -8.21
C ARG A 29 -7.90 -3.91 -8.87
N GLU A 30 -9.07 -4.41 -8.49
CA GLU A 30 -9.68 -5.61 -9.10
C GLU A 30 -9.95 -5.39 -10.59
N ARG A 31 -10.52 -4.23 -10.97
CA ARG A 31 -10.73 -3.85 -12.38
C ARG A 31 -9.42 -3.77 -13.16
N GLN A 32 -8.36 -3.26 -12.55
CA GLN A 32 -7.06 -3.19 -13.19
C GLN A 32 -6.43 -4.58 -13.33
N ARG A 33 -6.64 -5.48 -12.36
CA ARG A 33 -6.13 -6.85 -12.41
C ARG A 33 -6.86 -7.72 -13.44
N SER A 34 -8.17 -7.52 -13.59
CA SER A 34 -8.99 -8.28 -14.55
C SER A 34 -8.85 -7.83 -16.00
N ASN A 35 -8.31 -6.63 -16.25
CA ASN A 35 -8.12 -6.10 -17.60
C ASN A 35 -6.62 -5.88 -17.92
N PRO A 36 -5.99 -6.76 -18.72
CA PRO A 36 -4.56 -6.66 -19.02
C PRO A 36 -4.20 -5.41 -19.83
N LYS A 37 -5.10 -4.92 -20.70
CA LYS A 37 -4.89 -3.69 -21.47
C LYS A 37 -4.81 -2.47 -20.54
N LEU A 38 -5.76 -2.36 -19.61
CA LEU A 38 -5.77 -1.28 -18.62
C LEU A 38 -4.54 -1.35 -17.71
N HIS A 39 -4.08 -2.56 -17.36
CA HIS A 39 -2.87 -2.75 -16.57
C HIS A 39 -1.62 -2.20 -17.30
N GLU A 40 -1.44 -2.52 -18.57
CA GLU A 40 -0.31 -2.04 -19.36
C GLU A 40 -0.38 -0.52 -19.61
N GLU A 41 -1.56 0.04 -19.86
CA GLU A 41 -1.76 1.50 -19.97
C GLU A 41 -1.33 2.24 -18.69
N VAL A 42 -1.69 1.72 -17.52
CA VAL A 42 -1.26 2.31 -16.24
C VAL A 42 0.25 2.18 -16.06
N LYS A 43 0.85 1.04 -16.41
CA LYS A 43 2.31 0.87 -16.37
C LYS A 43 3.03 1.85 -17.29
N ALA A 44 2.53 2.06 -18.51
CA ALA A 44 3.05 3.03 -19.45
C ALA A 44 3.01 4.45 -18.86
N ARG A 45 1.86 4.86 -18.31
CA ARG A 45 1.70 6.17 -17.66
C ARG A 45 2.67 6.37 -16.48
N VAL A 46 2.87 5.34 -15.66
CA VAL A 46 3.82 5.39 -14.55
C VAL A 46 5.26 5.53 -15.04
N ARG A 47 5.63 4.82 -16.11
CA ARG A 47 6.96 4.94 -16.74
C ARG A 47 7.18 6.35 -17.28
N GLU A 48 6.21 6.92 -17.98
CA GLU A 48 6.29 8.30 -18.48
C GLU A 48 6.41 9.32 -17.36
N TYR A 49 5.60 9.20 -16.31
CA TYR A 49 5.69 10.07 -15.14
C TYR A 49 7.09 10.02 -14.51
N ARG A 50 7.65 8.82 -14.33
CA ARG A 50 9.02 8.65 -13.82
C ARG A 50 10.07 9.26 -14.75
N ARG A 51 9.94 9.06 -16.07
CA ARG A 51 10.85 9.68 -17.06
C ARG A 51 10.82 11.21 -16.96
N LYS A 52 9.63 11.81 -16.92
CA LYS A 52 9.46 13.26 -16.74
C LYS A 52 10.10 13.74 -15.44
N LYS A 53 9.82 13.08 -14.31
CA LYS A 53 10.39 13.46 -13.02
C LYS A 53 11.90 13.26 -12.92
N LYS A 54 12.45 12.26 -13.61
CA LYS A 54 13.90 12.07 -13.74
C LYS A 54 14.51 13.20 -14.57
N ALA A 55 13.90 13.56 -15.70
CA ALA A 55 14.35 14.68 -16.53
C ALA A 55 14.28 16.03 -15.80
N GLU A 56 13.26 16.24 -14.96
CA GLU A 56 13.14 17.41 -14.07
C GLU A 56 14.14 17.40 -12.89
N GLY A 57 14.99 16.37 -12.74
CA GLY A 57 15.94 16.23 -11.64
C GLY A 57 15.31 15.92 -10.27
N ARG A 58 13.99 15.68 -10.22
CA ARG A 58 13.26 15.38 -8.97
C ARG A 58 13.40 13.94 -8.51
N ILE A 59 13.79 13.03 -9.41
CA ILE A 59 14.11 11.64 -9.10
C ILE A 59 15.54 11.41 -9.56
N LYS A 60 16.43 11.14 -8.61
CA LYS A 60 17.82 10.73 -8.87
C LYS A 60 17.96 9.22 -8.79
N GLY A 61 18.82 8.65 -9.62
CA GLY A 61 19.27 7.27 -9.44
C GLY A 61 20.14 7.14 -8.20
N ILE A 62 20.28 5.92 -7.63
CA ILE A 62 21.11 5.73 -6.43
C ILE A 62 22.58 6.10 -6.66
N ALA A 63 23.08 5.88 -7.88
CA ALA A 63 24.45 6.26 -8.27
C ALA A 63 24.64 7.78 -8.39
N GLU A 64 23.55 8.53 -8.57
CA GLU A 64 23.54 10.00 -8.69
C GLU A 64 23.35 10.68 -7.32
N LEU A 65 23.13 9.91 -6.25
CA LEU A 65 23.00 10.41 -4.88
C LEU A 65 24.38 10.54 -4.21
N SER A 66 24.49 11.49 -3.29
CA SER A 66 25.69 11.61 -2.45
C SER A 66 25.86 10.37 -1.55
N PRO A 67 27.09 10.05 -1.09
CA PRO A 67 27.32 8.89 -0.23
C PRO A 67 26.43 8.87 1.02
N ARG A 68 26.19 10.04 1.62
CA ARG A 68 25.33 10.19 2.80
C ARG A 68 23.87 9.89 2.51
N GLU A 69 23.35 10.33 1.36
CA GLU A 69 21.98 10.02 0.92
C GLU A 69 21.83 8.54 0.58
N GLN A 70 22.85 7.94 -0.05
CA GLN A 70 22.87 6.50 -0.33
C GLN A 70 22.80 5.68 0.96
N GLU A 71 23.55 6.08 1.99
CA GLU A 71 23.53 5.42 3.29
C GLU A 71 22.17 5.50 3.97
N ALA A 72 21.59 6.71 4.05
CA ALA A 72 20.24 6.91 4.59
C ALA A 72 19.20 6.03 3.85
N GLN A 73 19.29 5.96 2.52
CA GLN A 73 18.37 5.13 1.73
C GLN A 73 18.56 3.63 2.00
N ARG A 74 19.81 3.17 2.21
CA ARG A 74 20.10 1.78 2.60
C ARG A 74 19.58 1.48 4.00
N GLU A 75 19.71 2.42 4.94
CA GLU A 75 19.18 2.28 6.30
C GLU A 75 17.65 2.13 6.28
N ASP A 76 16.96 3.01 5.55
CA ASP A 76 15.52 2.90 5.34
C ASP A 76 15.12 1.54 4.75
N TRP A 77 15.88 1.03 3.77
CA TRP A 77 15.64 -0.30 3.22
C TRP A 77 15.83 -1.41 4.25
N ARG A 78 16.86 -1.34 5.09
CA ARG A 78 17.08 -2.31 6.18
C ARG A 78 15.90 -2.27 7.16
N LEU A 79 15.45 -1.08 7.56
CA LEU A 79 14.34 -0.90 8.48
C LEU A 79 13.03 -1.43 7.90
N CYS A 80 12.71 -1.06 6.66
CA CYS A 80 11.53 -1.55 5.94
C CYS A 80 11.56 -3.08 5.79
N SER A 81 12.72 -3.63 5.42
CA SER A 81 12.90 -5.08 5.28
C SER A 81 12.74 -5.80 6.61
N ALA A 82 13.34 -5.30 7.69
CA ALA A 82 13.18 -5.85 9.04
C ALA A 82 11.72 -5.83 9.50
N ARG A 83 11.00 -4.70 9.29
CA ARG A 83 9.58 -4.59 9.59
C ARG A 83 8.73 -5.59 8.80
N TRP A 84 9.01 -5.76 7.50
CA TRP A 84 8.31 -6.73 6.67
C TRP A 84 8.55 -8.17 7.14
N ARG A 85 9.80 -8.54 7.43
CA ARG A 85 10.15 -9.85 7.97
C ARG A 85 9.47 -10.11 9.32
N ALA A 86 9.50 -9.14 10.23
CA ALA A 86 8.83 -9.26 11.52
C ALA A 86 7.31 -9.42 11.38
N ARG A 87 6.68 -8.69 10.45
CA ARG A 87 5.25 -8.84 10.15
C ARG A 87 4.93 -10.22 9.61
N ASN A 88 5.72 -10.72 8.66
CA ASN A 88 5.49 -12.04 8.07
C ASN A 88 5.76 -13.19 9.05
N LYS A 89 6.75 -13.03 9.94
CA LYS A 89 6.97 -13.99 11.03
C LYS A 89 5.75 -14.04 11.97
N LYS A 90 5.17 -12.88 12.29
CA LYS A 90 3.95 -12.80 13.12
C LYS A 90 2.72 -13.39 12.43
N SER A 91 2.55 -13.21 11.11
CA SER A 91 1.44 -13.86 10.39
C SER A 91 1.64 -15.37 10.33
N ALA A 92 2.87 -15.84 10.06
CA ALA A 92 3.18 -17.27 10.06
C ALA A 92 2.92 -17.93 11.44
N GLN A 93 3.29 -17.28 12.55
CA GLN A 93 2.95 -17.76 13.89
C GLN A 93 1.44 -17.81 14.17
N PHE A 94 0.66 -16.90 13.59
CA PHE A 94 -0.80 -16.90 13.76
C PHE A 94 -1.47 -18.00 12.92
N ASP A 95 -0.95 -18.25 11.71
CA ASP A 95 -1.39 -19.34 10.85
C ASP A 95 -1.09 -20.71 11.50
N GLU A 96 0.08 -20.88 12.13
CA GLU A 96 0.49 -22.09 12.87
C GLU A 96 -0.38 -22.34 14.13
N PHE A 97 -0.79 -21.27 14.84
CA PHE A 97 -1.75 -21.38 15.96
C PHE A 97 -3.16 -21.76 15.49
N GLY A 98 -3.58 -21.28 14.32
CA GLY A 98 -4.85 -21.67 13.69
C GLY A 98 -4.90 -23.14 13.27
N GLU A 99 -3.77 -23.71 12.87
CA GLU A 99 -3.64 -25.14 12.57
C GLU A 99 -3.66 -26.00 13.85
N SER A 100 -3.04 -25.56 14.94
CA SER A 100 -3.07 -26.29 16.23
C SER A 100 -4.46 -26.36 16.89
N ASN A 101 -5.34 -25.39 16.63
CA ASN A 101 -6.73 -25.41 17.13
C ASN A 101 -7.67 -26.28 16.28
N ASN A 102 -7.30 -26.63 15.04
CA ASN A 102 -8.07 -27.57 14.20
C ASN A 102 -7.70 -29.04 14.44
N ILE A 103 -6.62 -29.32 15.18
CA ILE A 103 -6.20 -30.69 15.53
C ILE A 103 -6.90 -31.19 16.80
N CYS A 104 -7.35 -30.28 17.69
CA CYS A 104 -8.01 -30.64 18.95
C CYS A 104 -9.48 -31.11 18.78
N ASP A 105 -10.14 -30.72 17.68
CA ASP A 105 -11.55 -31.07 17.43
C ASP A 105 -11.75 -32.40 16.66
N GLN A 106 -10.68 -33.13 16.33
CA GLN A 106 -10.75 -34.42 15.60
C GLN A 106 -10.56 -35.68 16.47
N GLN A 107 -10.47 -35.55 17.79
CA GLN A 107 -10.47 -36.70 18.71
C GLN A 107 -11.75 -36.68 19.56
N GLN A 108 -12.86 -37.06 18.93
CA GLN A 108 -14.05 -37.59 19.61
C GLN A 108 -13.84 -39.08 19.91
#